data_AF-A0A392Q3F9-F1
#
_entry.id   AF-A0A392Q3F9-F1
#
_cell.length_a   1.000
_cell.length_b   1.000
_cell.length_c   1.000
_cell.angle_alpha   90.00
_cell.angle_beta   90.00
_cell.angle_gamma   90.00
#
_symmetry.space_group_name_H-M   'P 1'
#
loop_
_entity.id
_entity.type
_entity.pdbx_description
1 polymer ?
#
loop_
_entity_poly.entity_id
_entity_poly.type
_entity_poly.pdbx_seq_one_letter_code
_entity_poly.pdbx_strand_id
1 'polypeptide(L)' 'KESIAGKCNVVCISKDARNPQPSDETLQKADFVFYRYFDVGQRKIVEEVDDKSVGME' A
#
# COMPACT_ATOMS: atom_id res chain seq x y z
N LYS A 1 -11.38 -8.71 24.51
CA LYS A 1 -11.13 -7.45 23.78
C LYS A 1 -10.99 -7.84 22.32
N GLU A 2 -11.99 -7.60 21.47
CA GLU A 2 -11.83 -7.86 20.04
C GLU A 2 -10.90 -6.80 19.45
N SER A 3 -9.92 -7.23 18.66
CA SER A 3 -8.87 -6.39 18.07
C SER A 3 -9.20 -5.93 16.64
N ILE A 4 -10.30 -6.40 16.07
CA ILE A 4 -10.71 -6.12 14.69
C ILE A 4 -11.82 -5.08 14.71
N ALA A 5 -11.58 -3.91 14.11
CA ALA A 5 -12.56 -2.83 14.02
C ALA A 5 -13.52 -2.97 12.82
N GLY A 6 -13.12 -3.72 11.77
CA GLY A 6 -13.90 -3.90 10.55
C GLY A 6 -13.01 -4.21 9.34
N LYS A 7 -13.63 -4.45 8.19
CA LYS A 7 -12.94 -4.56 6.90
C LYS A 7 -12.71 -3.16 6.31
N CYS A 8 -11.62 -2.98 5.57
CA CYS A 8 -11.38 -1.79 4.77
C CYS A 8 -10.70 -2.16 3.45
N ASN A 9 -10.83 -1.28 2.46
CA ASN A 9 -10.23 -1.37 1.15
C ASN A 9 -9.08 -0.34 1.04
N VAL A 10 -7.86 -0.84 0.85
CA VAL A 10 -6.65 -0.02 0.74
C VAL A 10 -6.07 -0.18 -0.66
N VAL A 11 -5.98 0.90 -1.42
CA VAL A 11 -5.60 0.88 -2.85
C VAL A 11 -4.22 1.50 -3.08
N CYS A 12 -3.38 0.82 -3.86
CA CYS A 12 -2.10 1.36 -4.31
C CYS A 12 -2.31 2.35 -5.47
N ILE A 13 -1.74 3.54 -5.36
CA ILE A 13 -1.70 4.57 -6.42
C ILE A 13 -0.26 4.93 -6.79
N SER A 14 0.71 4.11 -6.39
CA SER A 14 2.10 4.29 -6.78
C SER A 14 2.24 4.21 -8.30
N LYS A 15 3.07 5.09 -8.86
CA LYS A 15 3.42 5.11 -10.29
C LYS A 15 4.48 4.06 -10.66
N ASP A 16 4.89 3.22 -9.71
CA ASP A 16 5.76 2.09 -9.99
C ASP A 16 5.11 1.20 -11.07
N ALA A 17 5.81 1.04 -12.20
CA ALA A 17 5.31 0.32 -13.36
C ALA A 17 5.06 -1.17 -13.09
N ARG A 18 5.62 -1.72 -12.00
CA ARG A 18 5.36 -3.10 -11.55
C ARG A 18 3.96 -3.26 -10.97
N ASN A 19 3.30 -2.16 -10.54
CA ASN A 19 1.97 -2.19 -9.98
C ASN A 19 0.89 -1.99 -11.06
N PRO A 20 -0.13 -2.86 -11.12
CA PRO A 20 -1.34 -2.58 -11.87
C PRO A 20 -1.96 -1.26 -11.39
N GLN A 21 -2.22 -0.36 -12.31
CA GLN A 21 -2.86 0.91 -11.96
C GLN A 21 -4.35 0.69 -11.69
N PRO A 22 -4.90 1.27 -10.62
CA PRO A 22 -6.31 1.13 -10.29
C PRO A 22 -7.18 1.86 -11.32
N SER A 23 -8.39 1.35 -11.53
CA SER A 23 -9.42 2.08 -12.27
C SER A 23 -10.02 3.20 -11.43
N ASP A 24 -10.65 4.18 -12.07
CA ASP A 24 -11.37 5.25 -11.38
C ASP A 24 -12.46 4.71 -10.44
N GLU A 25 -13.15 3.63 -10.85
CA GLU A 25 -14.14 2.96 -10.00
C GLU A 25 -13.50 2.39 -8.73
N THR A 26 -12.31 1.78 -8.85
CA THR A 26 -11.58 1.22 -7.72
C THR A 26 -11.17 2.32 -6.74
N LEU A 27 -10.72 3.46 -7.27
CA LEU A 27 -10.36 4.63 -6.47
C LEU A 27 -11.57 5.22 -5.73
N GLN A 28 -12.73 5.31 -6.39
CA GLN A 28 -13.96 5.79 -5.76
C GLN A 28 -14.45 4.90 -4.62
N LYS A 29 -14.12 3.61 -4.65
CA LYS A 29 -14.48 2.61 -3.63
C LYS A 29 -13.39 2.39 -2.58
N ALA A 30 -12.29 3.14 -2.61
CA ALA A 30 -11.19 2.98 -1.65
C ALA A 30 -11.53 3.68 -0.33
N ASP A 31 -11.33 3.00 0.80
CA ASP A 31 -11.36 3.64 2.11
C ASP A 31 -10.06 4.41 2.36
N PHE A 32 -8.94 3.86 1.86
CA PHE A 32 -7.61 4.45 1.99
C PHE A 32 -6.79 4.24 0.71
N VAL A 33 -5.82 5.12 0.50
CA VAL A 33 -4.85 5.02 -0.60
C VAL A 33 -3.42 5.13 -0.09
N PHE A 34 -2.48 4.49 -0.78
CA PHE A 34 -1.05 4.65 -0.53
C PHE A 34 -0.26 4.74 -1.84
N TYR A 35 0.83 5.52 -1.82
CA TYR A 35 1.72 5.70 -2.98
C TYR A 35 3.21 5.55 -2.62
N ARG A 36 3.51 5.40 -1.33
CA ARG A 36 4.85 5.26 -0.76
C ARG A 36 4.82 4.22 0.35
N TYR A 37 6.00 3.72 0.71
CA TYR A 37 6.18 2.80 1.84
C TYR A 37 6.82 3.53 3.02
N PHE A 38 6.59 3.02 4.22
CA PHE A 38 7.26 3.49 5.43
C PHE A 38 8.12 2.36 6.01
N ASP A 39 9.44 2.56 5.99
CA ASP A 39 10.39 1.65 6.62
C ASP A 39 10.38 1.93 8.13
N VAL A 40 9.87 0.96 8.90
CA VAL A 40 9.77 1.07 10.35
C VAL A 40 11.15 1.05 11.02
N GLY A 41 12.10 0.26 10.51
CA GLY A 41 13.45 0.16 11.06
C GLY A 41 14.24 1.45 10.89
N GLN A 42 14.07 2.12 9.75
CA GLN A 42 14.75 3.36 9.43
C GLN A 42 13.95 4.61 9.81
N ARG A 43 12.66 4.45 10.15
CA ARG A 43 11.72 5.53 10.47
C ARG A 43 11.61 6.57 9.34
N LYS A 44 11.53 6.10 8.09
CA LYS A 44 11.54 6.95 6.91
C LYS A 44 10.53 6.50 5.85
N ILE A 45 10.05 7.46 5.07
CA ILE A 45 9.25 7.20 3.87
C ILE A 45 10.22 6.82 2.74
N VAL A 46 9.93 5.73 2.03
CA VAL A 46 10.70 5.27 0.86
C VAL A 46 9.82 5.27 -0.39
N GLU A 47 10.42 5.66 -1.52
CA GLU A 47 9.75 5.73 -2.82
C GLU A 47 9.44 4.35 -3.39
N GLU A 48 10.43 3.48 -3.33
CA GLU A 48 10.40 2.16 -3.92
C GLU A 48 10.73 1.16 -2.82
N VAL A 49 9.93 0.09 -2.76
CA VAL A 49 10.31 -1.08 -2.00
C VAL A 49 11.39 -1.78 -2.82
N ASP A 50 12.57 -1.95 -2.22
CA ASP A 50 13.63 -2.77 -2.82
C ASP A 50 13.06 -4.17 -3.01
N ASP A 51 13.29 -4.78 -4.17
CA ASP A 51 12.73 -6.09 -4.53
C ASP A 51 13.04 -7.16 -3.47
N LYS A 52 14.13 -6.98 -2.72
CA LYS A 52 14.55 -7.85 -1.61
C LYS A 52 13.72 -7.70 -0.33
N SER A 53 12.81 -6.73 -0.28
CA SER A 53 11.99 -6.39 0.89
C SER A 53 10.49 -6.61 0.68
N VAL A 54 10.06 -7.01 -0.53
CA VAL A 54 8.76 -7.68 -0.71
C VAL A 54 8.85 -9.03 -0.01
N GLY A 55 7.94 -9.26 0.93
CA GLY A 55 7.90 -10.48 1.74
C GLY A 55 7.94 -11.72 0.85
N MET A 56 9.10 -12.38 0.83
CA MET A 56 9.14 -13.83 0.76
C MET A 56 8.49 -14.34 2.04
N GLU A 57 7.34 -14.99 1.88
CA GLU A 57 6.81 -15.94 2.84
C GLU A 57 7.81 -17.08 3.12
#